data_AF-A0A9X2JT24-F1
#
_entry.id   AF-A0A9X2JT24-F1
#
_cell.length_a   1.000
_cell.length_b   1.000
_cell.length_c   1.000
_cell.angle_alpha   90.00
_cell.angle_beta   90.00
_cell.angle_gamma   90.00
#
_symmetry.space_group_name_H-M   'P 1'
#
loop_
_entity.id
_entity.type
_entity.pdbx_description
1 polymer ?
#
loop_
_entity_poly.entity_id
_entity_poly.type
_entity_poly.pdbx_seq_one_letter_code
_entity_poly.pdbx_strand_id
1 'polypeptide(L)' 'MDEEQQGIGKVELDQFLINEAQAVFERQPKSASEVIERWAYLGQAAEAQLTEKERLLLMAGSGVIQLSVEE' A
#
# COMPACT_ATOMS: atom_id res chain seq x y z
N MET A 1 -15.74 24.20 -39.08
CA MET A 1 -15.01 24.39 -37.82
C MET A 1 -16.05 24.18 -36.75
N ASP A 2 -16.14 22.97 -36.23
CA ASP A 2 -17.10 22.62 -35.20
C ASP A 2 -16.46 22.95 -33.85
N GLU A 3 -17.08 23.89 -33.13
CA GLU A 3 -16.68 24.23 -31.77
C GLU A 3 -17.14 23.10 -30.84
N GLU A 4 -16.21 22.31 -30.32
CA GLU A 4 -16.48 21.34 -29.25
C GLU A 4 -16.94 22.09 -28.00
N GLN A 5 -18.24 22.05 -27.71
CA GLN A 5 -18.79 22.51 -26.45
C GLN A 5 -18.37 21.53 -25.34
N GLN A 6 -17.38 21.93 -24.54
CA GLN A 6 -17.06 21.24 -23.29
C GLN A 6 -18.19 21.47 -22.28
N GLY A 7 -19.10 20.50 -22.17
CA GLY A 7 -20.13 20.49 -21.13
C GLY A 7 -19.52 20.21 -19.76
N ILE A 8 -19.69 21.11 -18.80
CA ILE A 8 -19.30 20.87 -17.40
C ILE A 8 -20.39 20.00 -16.74
N GLY A 9 -20.12 18.71 -16.62
CA GLY A 9 -20.96 17.79 -15.84
C GLY A 9 -20.64 17.90 -14.35
N LYS A 10 -21.65 18.19 -13.51
CA LYS A 10 -21.55 18.05 -12.05
C LYS A 10 -21.89 16.62 -11.67
N VAL A 11 -20.94 15.93 -11.05
CA VAL A 11 -21.15 14.63 -10.40
C VAL A 11 -21.19 14.87 -8.90
N GLU A 12 -22.31 14.52 -8.26
CA GLU A 12 -22.44 14.58 -6.80
C GLU A 12 -21.95 13.25 -6.23
N LEU A 13 -20.84 13.31 -5.49
CA LEU A 13 -20.30 12.16 -4.75
C LEU A 13 -20.73 12.27 -3.29
N ASP A 14 -21.01 11.12 -2.68
CA ASP A 14 -21.33 11.04 -1.25
C ASP A 14 -20.14 11.56 -0.42
N GLN A 15 -20.42 12.48 0.50
CA GLN A 15 -19.41 13.04 1.40
C GLN A 15 -18.75 11.95 2.27
N PHE A 16 -19.48 10.89 2.62
CA PHE A 16 -18.93 9.74 3.33
C PHE A 16 -17.83 9.05 2.51
N LEU A 17 -18.08 8.82 1.22
CA LEU A 17 -17.11 8.21 0.30
C LEU A 17 -15.84 9.06 0.17
N ILE A 18 -16.00 10.39 0.10
CA ILE A 18 -14.88 11.33 0.06
C ILE A 18 -14.03 11.23 1.34
N ASN A 19 -14.69 11.18 2.50
CA ASN A 19 -14.02 11.10 3.79
C ASN A 19 -13.26 9.77 3.96
N GLU A 20 -13.86 8.65 3.53
CA GLU A 20 -13.17 7.35 3.55
C GLU A 20 -11.95 7.32 2.62
N ALA A 21 -12.08 7.86 1.41
CA ALA A 21 -10.96 7.95 0.48
C ALA A 21 -9.82 8.81 1.04
N GLN A 22 -10.14 9.93 1.71
CA GLN A 22 -9.15 10.76 2.39
C GLN A 22 -8.48 10.02 3.55
N ALA A 23 -9.24 9.31 4.38
CA ALA A 23 -8.69 8.54 5.49
C ALA A 23 -7.73 7.43 5.00
N VAL A 24 -8.05 6.78 3.88
CA VAL A 24 -7.15 5.80 3.25
C VAL A 24 -5.90 6.50 2.72
N PHE A 25 -6.05 7.63 2.05
CA PHE A 25 -4.92 8.40 1.50
C PHE A 25 -3.97 8.90 2.59
N GLU A 26 -4.50 9.35 3.73
CA GLU A 26 -3.70 9.81 4.87
C GLU A 26 -2.88 8.70 5.52
N ARG A 27 -3.35 7.45 5.44
CA ARG A 27 -2.66 6.26 5.96
C ARG A 27 -1.59 5.71 5.01
N GLN A 28 -1.50 6.23 3.79
CA GLN A 28 -0.45 5.84 2.86
C GLN A 28 0.85 6.57 3.19
N PRO A 29 2.01 5.92 3.00
CA PRO A 29 3.29 6.60 3.13
C PRO A 29 3.36 7.77 2.12
N LYS A 30 3.64 8.97 2.60
CA LYS A 30 3.68 10.22 1.82
C LYS A 30 5.05 10.48 1.19
N SER A 31 6.06 9.69 1.55
CA SER A 31 7.42 9.80 1.02
C SER A 31 8.09 8.45 0.83
N ALA A 32 9.14 8.40 -0.01
CA ALA A 32 9.95 7.20 -0.20
C ALA A 32 10.60 6.70 1.12
N SER A 33 10.96 7.63 2.03
CA SER A 33 11.51 7.25 3.34
C SER A 33 10.48 6.51 4.18
N GLU A 34 9.25 7.03 4.25
CA GLU A 34 8.15 6.37 4.98
C GLU A 34 7.80 5.01 4.38
N VAL A 35 7.89 4.85 3.05
CA VAL A 35 7.74 3.54 2.39
C VAL A 35 8.82 2.57 2.88
N ILE A 36 10.09 2.99 2.86
CA ILE A 36 11.22 2.16 3.28
C ILE A 36 11.10 1.78 4.76
N GLU A 37 10.77 2.73 5.63
CA GLU A 37 10.56 2.48 7.06
C GLU A 37 9.44 1.46 7.30
N ARG A 38 8.32 1.58 6.58
CA ARG A 38 7.23 0.61 6.65
C ARG A 38 7.67 -0.79 6.19
N TRP A 39 8.43 -0.90 5.10
CA TRP A 39 8.98 -2.18 4.66
C TRP A 39 10.00 -2.76 5.64
N ALA A 40 10.84 -1.93 6.25
CA ALA A 40 11.78 -2.37 7.28
C ALA A 40 11.04 -2.92 8.51
N TYR A 41 9.99 -2.22 8.96
CA TYR A 41 9.13 -2.68 10.04
C TYR A 41 8.47 -4.03 9.73
N LEU A 42 7.87 -4.16 8.53
CA LEU A 42 7.28 -5.42 8.07
C LEU A 42 8.33 -6.54 7.98
N GLY A 43 9.53 -6.24 7.49
CA GLY A 43 10.64 -7.19 7.41
C GLY A 43 11.07 -7.70 8.79
N GLN A 44 11.16 -6.82 9.79
CA GLN A 44 11.46 -7.20 11.18
C GLN A 44 10.35 -8.08 11.78
N ALA A 45 9.09 -7.71 11.58
CA ALA A 45 7.96 -8.48 12.06
C ALA A 45 7.87 -9.87 11.39
N ALA A 46 8.23 -9.96 10.11
CA ALA A 46 8.31 -11.23 9.40
C ALA A 46 9.49 -12.07 9.89
N GLU A 47 10.68 -11.48 10.08
CA GLU A 47 11.87 -12.20 10.59
C GLU A 47 11.59 -12.89 11.94
N ALA A 48 10.86 -12.21 12.83
CA ALA A 48 10.49 -12.75 14.14
C ALA A 48 9.66 -14.05 14.08
N GLN A 49 9.06 -14.35 12.92
CA GLN A 49 8.23 -15.54 12.71
C GLN A 49 8.96 -16.65 11.96
N LEU A 50 10.16 -16.39 11.42
CA LEU A 50 10.93 -17.37 10.66
C LEU A 50 11.71 -18.30 11.59
N THR A 51 11.73 -19.58 11.25
CA THR A 51 12.71 -20.51 11.79
C THR A 51 14.11 -20.20 11.24
N GLU A 52 15.15 -20.70 11.89
CA GLU A 52 16.53 -20.52 11.43
C GLU A 52 16.76 -21.04 10.00
N LYS A 53 16.13 -22.16 9.63
CA LYS A 53 16.18 -22.72 8.28
C LYS A 53 15.55 -21.77 7.25
N GLU A 54 14.38 -21.21 7.56
CA GLU A 54 13.69 -20.29 6.66
C GLU A 54 14.44 -18.97 6.49
N ARG A 55 15.03 -18.46 7.58
CA ARG A 55 15.89 -17.26 7.53
C ARG A 55 17.10 -17.49 6.62
N LEU A 56 17.75 -18.65 6.71
CA LEU A 56 18.87 -19.02 5.83
C LEU A 56 18.46 -19.12 4.37
N LEU A 57 17.30 -19.71 4.06
CA LEU A 57 16.77 -19.75 2.69
C LEU A 57 16.50 -18.35 2.15
N LEU A 58 15.94 -17.46 2.97
CA LEU A 58 15.70 -16.07 2.58
C LEU A 58 17.00 -15.33 2.28
N MET A 59 17.98 -15.43 3.19
CA MET A 59 19.31 -14.81 3.02
C MET A 59 20.06 -15.36 1.81
N ALA A 60 19.86 -16.63 1.47
CA ALA A 60 20.44 -17.26 0.28
C ALA A 60 19.71 -16.89 -1.03
N GLY A 61 18.61 -16.12 -0.97
CA GLY A 61 17.81 -15.74 -2.13
C GLY A 61 16.97 -16.87 -2.71
N SER A 62 16.85 -18.01 -2.01
CA SER A 62 16.07 -19.18 -2.42
C SER A 62 14.73 -19.29 -1.71
N GLY A 63 14.49 -18.46 -0.69
CA GLY A 63 13.21 -18.29 0.01
C GLY A 63 12.50 -16.99 -0.37
N VAL A 64 11.16 -17.01 -0.36
CA VAL A 64 10.31 -15.85 -0.63
C VAL A 64 9.33 -15.66 0.53
N ILE A 65 9.14 -14.43 0.99
CA ILE A 65 8.09 -14.08 1.96
C ILE A 65 6.83 -13.70 1.20
N GLN A 66 5.71 -14.37 1.49
CA GLN A 66 4.38 -13.93 1.09
C GLN A 66 3.65 -13.37 2.30
N LEU A 67 3.16 -12.13 2.17
CA LEU A 67 2.31 -11.50 3.16
C LEU A 67 0.85 -11.67 2.72
N SER A 68 0.03 -12.27 3.57
CA SER A 68 -1.42 -12.35 3.40
C SER A 68 -2.08 -11.62 4.56
N VAL A 69 -3.12 -10.85 4.26
CA VAL A 69 -4.01 -10.25 5.26
C VAL A 69 -5.27 -11.10 5.26
N GLU A 70 -5.65 -11.66 6.40
CA GLU A 70 -6.98 -12.25 6.57
C GLU A 70 -7.97 -11.11 6.81
N GLU A 71 -9.03 -11.04 5.99
CA GLU A 71 -10.16 -10.10 6.14
C GLU A 71 -11.15 -10.54 7.22
#